data_AF-A0AAD4M703-F1
#
_entry.id   AF-A0AAD4M703-F1
#
_cell.length_a   1.000
_cell.length_b   1.000
_cell.length_c   1.000
_cell.angle_alpha   90.00
_cell.angle_beta   90.00
_cell.angle_gamma   90.00
#
_symmetry.space_group_name_H-M   'P 1'
#
loop_
_entity.id
_entity.type
_entity.pdbx_description
1 polymer ?
#
loop_
_entity_poly.entity_id
_entity_poly.type
_entity_poly.pdbx_seq_one_letter_code
_entity_poly.pdbx_strand_id
1 'polypeptide(L)'
;MHLHSISSVSAVPMQQSVVPYGSPLFTKSTKFNDLPDNVKKTFEDIEAHVQGRVQISKDLKQRKVGEEATKGQDLIRSVHKDLINSITVLQNDVLTTRDLKAKVDQSVQDTIVAVHTIDGFRNPQQHGTHLRNHANFPLEFFTRITDQMRKRLQSYKETIEQVERKLTSAAQQVQHTPHGISATLEAQNASFIALANKTAALDADLQKLKALYTQLWRAKTGSMRDPFNQLDHGSGGEFGGVESLYGGK
;
A
#
# COMPACT_ATOMS: atom_id res chain seq x y z
N MET A 1 -18.46 6.62 -37.68
CA MET A 1 -18.12 7.96 -38.21
C MET A 1 -16.59 8.02 -38.28
N HIS A 2 -15.87 8.10 -39.39
CA HIS A 2 -16.14 8.28 -40.81
C HIS A 2 -15.24 7.29 -41.56
N LEU A 3 -15.84 6.45 -42.41
CA LEU A 3 -15.17 5.64 -43.43
C LEU A 3 -15.30 6.41 -44.75
N HIS A 4 -14.19 6.70 -45.42
CA HIS A 4 -14.17 7.04 -46.84
C HIS A 4 -13.01 6.23 -47.45
N SER A 5 -13.30 5.19 -48.22
CA SER A 5 -13.84 5.18 -49.59
C SER A 5 -12.68 4.98 -50.56
N ILE A 6 -12.67 3.78 -51.11
CA ILE A 6 -11.79 3.26 -52.15
C ILE A 6 -12.03 4.09 -53.41
N SER A 7 -10.99 4.76 -53.91
CA SER A 7 -11.03 5.40 -55.23
C SER A 7 -10.32 4.53 -56.27
N SER A 8 -11.13 4.16 -57.24
CA SER A 8 -10.87 3.48 -58.49
C SER A 8 -9.70 4.07 -59.29
N VAL A 9 -8.84 3.17 -59.76
CA VAL A 9 -7.78 3.46 -60.73
C VAL A 9 -8.42 3.64 -62.12
N SER A 10 -8.38 4.86 -62.65
CA SER A 10 -8.71 5.16 -64.04
C SER A 10 -7.59 4.69 -64.97
N ALA A 11 -7.94 3.87 -65.95
CA ALA A 11 -7.06 3.46 -67.04
C ALA A 11 -6.76 4.65 -67.97
N VAL A 12 -5.49 4.99 -68.13
CA VAL A 12 -4.99 5.90 -69.17
C VAL A 12 -4.63 5.04 -70.39
N PRO A 13 -5.07 5.37 -71.61
CA PRO A 13 -4.72 4.60 -72.79
C PRO A 13 -3.23 4.80 -73.11
N MET A 14 -2.47 3.71 -73.14
CA MET A 14 -1.11 3.73 -73.65
C MET A 14 -1.11 3.91 -75.17
N GLN A 15 -0.67 5.07 -75.60
CA GLN A 15 -0.25 5.30 -76.97
C GLN A 15 1.09 4.60 -77.18
N GLN A 16 1.09 3.54 -77.99
CA GLN A 16 2.30 2.81 -78.40
C GLN A 16 3.20 3.73 -79.23
N SER A 17 4.27 4.23 -78.62
CA SER A 17 5.47 4.64 -79.33
C SER A 17 6.40 3.43 -79.43
N VAL A 18 6.52 2.91 -80.66
CA VAL A 18 7.45 1.83 -81.00
C VAL A 18 8.88 2.39 -80.93
N VAL A 19 9.63 2.01 -79.89
CA VAL A 19 11.07 2.28 -79.78
C VAL A 19 11.80 1.07 -80.37
N PRO A 20 12.75 1.24 -81.32
CA PRO A 20 13.46 0.13 -81.92
C PRO A 20 14.29 -0.61 -80.87
N TYR A 21 14.33 -1.93 -80.98
CA TYR A 21 15.08 -2.86 -80.13
C TYR A 21 16.56 -2.46 -80.02
N GLY A 22 16.88 -1.70 -78.98
CA GLY A 22 18.23 -1.56 -78.44
C GLY A 22 18.51 -2.70 -77.47
N SER A 23 19.73 -3.22 -77.53
CA SER A 23 20.31 -4.26 -76.68
C SER A 23 19.83 -4.19 -75.21
N PRO A 24 19.68 -5.33 -74.51
CA PRO A 24 19.24 -5.34 -73.12
C PRO A 24 20.10 -4.38 -72.28
N LEU A 25 19.42 -3.47 -71.57
CA LEU A 25 20.03 -2.39 -70.78
C LEU A 25 21.05 -2.90 -69.74
N PHE A 26 20.92 -4.18 -69.36
CA PHE A 26 21.87 -4.92 -68.53
C PHE A 26 21.99 -6.36 -69.04
N THR A 27 23.21 -6.85 -69.22
CA THR A 27 23.51 -8.26 -69.46
C THR A 27 24.26 -8.83 -68.25
N LYS A 28 24.31 -10.16 -68.08
CA LYS A 28 25.06 -10.80 -66.98
C LYS A 28 26.57 -10.48 -66.98
N SER A 29 27.08 -9.84 -68.03
CA SER A 29 28.48 -9.43 -68.20
C SER A 29 28.71 -7.92 -68.05
N THR A 30 27.68 -7.11 -67.78
CA THR A 30 27.83 -5.65 -67.61
C THR A 30 28.61 -5.37 -66.33
N LYS A 31 29.82 -4.80 -66.45
CA LYS A 31 30.63 -4.43 -65.29
C LYS A 31 30.23 -3.04 -64.80
N PHE A 32 30.45 -2.77 -63.52
CA PHE A 32 30.12 -1.49 -62.91
C PHE A 32 30.70 -0.28 -63.67
N ASN A 33 31.92 -0.42 -64.21
CA ASN A 33 32.58 0.63 -65.00
C ASN A 33 31.91 0.93 -66.35
N ASP A 34 31.12 0.01 -66.90
CA ASP A 34 30.44 0.16 -68.19
C ASP A 34 29.08 0.86 -68.06
N LEU A 35 28.68 1.22 -66.83
CA LEU A 35 27.40 1.86 -66.55
C LEU A 35 27.46 3.38 -66.76
N PRO A 36 26.37 4.01 -67.23
CA PRO A 36 26.21 5.46 -67.21
C PRO A 36 26.39 6.03 -65.81
N ASP A 37 26.98 7.22 -65.70
CA ASP A 37 27.35 7.83 -64.41
C ASP A 37 26.15 8.03 -63.46
N ASN A 38 24.95 8.28 -64.00
CA ASN A 38 23.72 8.38 -63.22
C ASN A 38 23.31 7.04 -62.57
N VAL A 39 23.63 5.92 -63.22
CA VAL A 39 23.34 4.56 -62.72
C VAL A 39 24.40 4.13 -61.71
N LYS A 40 25.67 4.47 -61.94
CA LYS A 40 26.75 4.26 -60.96
C LYS A 40 26.49 4.99 -59.65
N LYS A 41 26.15 6.27 -59.76
CA LYS A 41 25.83 7.11 -58.59
C LYS A 41 24.65 6.57 -57.79
N THR A 42 23.61 6.09 -58.45
CA THR A 42 22.46 5.47 -57.75
C THR A 42 22.84 4.16 -57.05
N PHE A 43 23.72 3.33 -57.63
CA PHE A 43 24.24 2.16 -56.95
C PHE A 43 25.13 2.51 -55.74
N GLU A 44 25.99 3.53 -55.85
CA GLU A 44 26.79 4.04 -54.74
C GLU A 44 25.92 4.62 -53.61
N ASP A 45 24.87 5.38 -53.96
CA ASP A 45 23.90 5.92 -53.01
C ASP A 45 23.13 4.78 -52.30
N ILE A 46 22.73 3.73 -53.04
CA ILE A 46 22.09 2.54 -52.48
C ILE A 46 23.05 1.80 -51.56
N GLU A 47 24.31 1.61 -51.95
CA GLU A 47 25.31 0.92 -51.13
C GLU A 47 25.61 1.70 -49.85
N ALA A 48 25.80 3.01 -49.95
CA ALA A 48 25.97 3.89 -48.79
C ALA A 48 24.76 3.84 -47.85
N HIS A 49 23.54 3.81 -48.40
CA HIS A 49 22.32 3.66 -47.61
C HIS A 49 22.26 2.30 -46.90
N VAL A 50 22.54 1.21 -47.62
CA VAL A 50 22.54 -0.15 -47.06
C VAL A 50 23.59 -0.28 -45.96
N GLN A 51 24.82 0.20 -46.19
CA GLN A 51 25.87 0.20 -45.18
C GLN A 51 25.48 1.05 -43.95
N GLY A 52 24.88 2.22 -44.15
CA GLY A 52 24.35 3.05 -43.06
C GLY A 52 23.28 2.33 -42.23
N ARG A 53 22.34 1.63 -42.88
CA ARG A 53 21.31 0.82 -42.21
C ARG A 53 21.91 -0.37 -41.45
N VAL A 54 22.94 -1.02 -41.99
CA VAL A 54 23.67 -2.10 -41.31
C VAL A 54 24.39 -1.58 -40.07
N GLN A 55 25.02 -0.41 -40.14
CA GLN A 55 25.69 0.20 -39.00
C GLN A 55 24.70 0.58 -37.90
N ILE A 56 23.58 1.23 -38.24
CA ILE A 56 22.48 1.51 -37.29
C ILE A 56 21.96 0.22 -36.66
N SER A 57 21.83 -0.87 -37.44
CA SER A 57 21.42 -2.17 -36.90
C SER A 57 22.43 -2.76 -35.91
N LYS A 58 23.75 -2.62 -36.17
CA LYS A 58 24.80 -3.05 -35.24
C LYS A 58 24.76 -2.23 -33.96
N ASP A 59 24.64 -0.92 -34.06
CA ASP A 59 24.59 0.00 -32.91
C ASP A 59 23.35 -0.27 -32.04
N LEU A 60 22.18 -0.52 -32.67
CA LEU A 60 20.95 -0.90 -31.96
C LEU A 60 21.07 -2.25 -31.24
N LYS A 61 21.76 -3.23 -31.84
CA LYS A 61 22.02 -4.54 -31.21
C LYS A 61 23.01 -4.45 -30.04
N GLN A 62 23.96 -3.51 -30.10
CA GLN A 62 24.93 -3.27 -29.03
C GLN A 62 24.33 -2.48 -27.86
N ARG A 63 23.35 -1.61 -28.13
CA ARG A 63 22.59 -0.95 -27.06
C ARG A 63 21.81 -2.00 -26.27
N LYS A 64 22.11 -2.11 -24.98
CA LYS A 64 21.31 -2.88 -24.02
C LYS A 64 20.03 -2.14 -23.68
N VAL A 65 19.11 -2.06 -24.64
CA VAL A 65 17.78 -1.49 -24.40
C VAL A 65 17.02 -2.43 -23.47
N GLY A 66 16.67 -1.95 -22.27
CA GLY A 66 15.93 -2.72 -21.26
C GLY A 66 16.66 -2.98 -19.94
N GLU A 67 18.00 -2.86 -19.90
CA GLU A 67 18.75 -2.98 -18.63
C GLU A 67 18.36 -1.83 -17.68
N GLU A 68 18.25 -0.62 -18.20
CA GLU A 68 17.82 0.56 -17.44
C GLU A 68 16.35 0.46 -16.98
N ALA A 69 15.48 -0.10 -17.83
CA ALA A 69 14.08 -0.33 -17.48
C ALA A 69 13.94 -1.39 -16.37
N THR A 70 14.76 -2.44 -16.41
CA THR A 70 14.78 -3.48 -15.38
C THR A 70 15.31 -2.92 -14.06
N LYS A 71 16.40 -2.14 -14.10
CA LYS A 71 16.93 -1.44 -12.92
C LYS A 71 15.90 -0.49 -12.31
N GLY A 72 15.19 0.27 -13.15
CA GLY A 72 14.09 1.13 -12.71
C GLY A 72 12.97 0.33 -12.04
N GLN A 73 12.59 -0.81 -12.60
CA GLN A 73 11.57 -1.68 -12.02
C GLN A 73 11.98 -2.26 -10.66
N ASP A 74 13.23 -2.70 -10.52
CA ASP A 74 13.74 -3.23 -9.26
C ASP A 74 13.86 -2.14 -8.19
N LEU A 75 14.26 -0.92 -8.58
CA LEU A 75 14.25 0.23 -7.68
C LEU A 75 12.84 0.55 -7.19
N ILE A 76 11.85 0.57 -8.09
CA ILE A 76 10.45 0.80 -7.73
C ILE A 76 9.96 -0.27 -6.74
N ARG A 77 10.28 -1.55 -6.98
CA ARG A 77 9.93 -2.65 -6.05
C ARG A 77 10.59 -2.46 -4.69
N SER A 78 11.86 -2.06 -4.65
CA SER A 78 12.59 -1.80 -3.41
C SER A 78 11.96 -0.66 -2.62
N VAL A 79 11.73 0.48 -3.28
CA VAL A 79 11.09 1.66 -2.65
C VAL A 79 9.69 1.32 -2.17
N HIS A 80 8.91 0.55 -2.93
CA HIS A 80 7.59 0.11 -2.50
C HIS A 80 7.66 -0.76 -1.24
N LYS A 81 8.60 -1.71 -1.18
CA LYS A 81 8.84 -2.53 0.01
C LYS A 81 9.20 -1.65 1.22
N ASP A 82 10.10 -0.69 1.05
CA ASP A 82 10.53 0.21 2.12
C ASP A 82 9.38 1.12 2.60
N LEU A 83 8.52 1.55 1.69
CA LEU A 83 7.31 2.31 2.00
C LEU A 83 6.32 1.48 2.83
N ILE A 84 6.03 0.23 2.44
CA ILE A 84 5.15 -0.65 3.20
C ILE A 84 5.70 -0.93 4.59
N ASN A 85 7.01 -1.15 4.71
CA ASN A 85 7.68 -1.29 6.00
C ASN A 85 7.52 -0.03 6.85
N SER A 86 7.76 1.15 6.27
CA SER A 86 7.62 2.44 6.96
C SER A 86 6.19 2.68 7.42
N ILE A 87 5.19 2.38 6.59
CA ILE A 87 3.76 2.47 6.95
C ILE A 87 3.46 1.55 8.13
N THR A 88 3.94 0.31 8.10
CA THR A 88 3.71 -0.66 9.18
C THR A 88 4.33 -0.20 10.50
N VAL A 89 5.56 0.33 10.45
CA VAL A 89 6.23 0.90 11.63
C VAL A 89 5.45 2.09 12.16
N LEU A 90 5.08 3.03 11.30
CA LEU A 90 4.30 4.22 11.69
C LEU A 90 2.94 3.85 12.30
N GLN A 91 2.24 2.84 11.75
CA GLN A 91 0.98 2.35 12.32
C GLN A 91 1.19 1.79 13.73
N ASN A 92 2.25 1.01 13.95
CA ASN A 92 2.59 0.52 15.28
C ASN A 92 2.95 1.68 16.23
N ASP A 93 3.71 2.68 15.76
CA ASP A 93 4.11 3.85 16.54
C ASP A 93 2.89 4.70 16.95
N VAL A 94 1.90 4.84 16.08
CA VAL A 94 0.65 5.53 16.40
C VAL A 94 -0.11 4.79 17.51
N LEU A 95 -0.17 3.45 17.45
CA LEU A 95 -0.84 2.64 18.47
C LEU A 95 -0.11 2.71 19.81
N THR A 96 1.21 2.57 19.83
CA THR A 96 2.03 2.65 21.05
C THR A 96 2.00 4.05 21.65
N THR A 97 2.03 5.10 20.83
CA THR A 97 1.93 6.49 21.29
C THR A 97 0.55 6.76 21.89
N ARG A 98 -0.54 6.25 21.30
CA ARG A 98 -1.89 6.39 21.88
C ARG A 98 -2.01 5.68 23.23
N ASP A 99 -1.49 4.46 23.35
CA ASP A 99 -1.48 3.72 24.62
C ASP A 99 -0.63 4.46 25.68
N LEU A 100 0.54 4.99 25.28
CA LEU A 100 1.38 5.78 26.17
C LEU A 100 0.68 7.05 26.63
N LYS A 101 0.04 7.80 25.71
CA LYS A 101 -0.74 8.99 26.05
C LYS A 101 -1.82 8.64 27.07
N ALA A 102 -2.62 7.59 26.85
CA ALA A 102 -3.66 7.18 27.79
C ALA A 102 -3.10 6.84 29.18
N LYS A 103 -1.93 6.20 29.26
CA LYS A 103 -1.25 5.92 30.52
C LYS A 103 -0.76 7.19 31.22
N VAL A 104 -0.19 8.13 30.46
CA VAL A 104 0.28 9.42 30.98
C VAL A 104 -0.91 10.24 31.50
N ASP A 105 -1.99 10.35 30.73
CA ASP A 105 -3.20 11.08 31.12
C ASP A 105 -3.79 10.50 32.42
N GLN A 106 -3.87 9.16 32.53
CA GLN A 106 -4.29 8.51 33.77
C GLN A 106 -3.33 8.80 34.94
N SER A 107 -2.02 8.74 34.71
CA SER A 107 -1.01 9.02 35.74
C SER A 107 -1.06 10.47 36.23
N VAL A 108 -1.33 11.43 35.34
CA VAL A 108 -1.53 12.83 35.68
C VAL A 108 -2.77 12.97 36.56
N GLN A 109 -3.89 12.36 36.17
CA GLN A 109 -5.11 12.38 36.97
C GLN A 109 -4.90 11.77 38.36
N ASP A 110 -4.23 10.61 38.44
CA ASP A 110 -3.89 9.97 39.71
C ASP A 110 -3.05 10.89 40.61
N THR A 111 -2.07 11.58 40.01
CA THR A 111 -1.20 12.53 40.72
C THR A 111 -1.98 13.73 41.24
N ILE A 112 -2.88 14.29 40.43
CA ILE A 112 -3.76 15.40 40.83
C ILE A 112 -4.62 15.01 42.03
N VAL A 113 -5.27 13.84 41.98
CA VAL A 113 -6.10 13.37 43.11
C VAL A 113 -5.24 13.10 44.35
N ALA A 114 -4.04 12.53 44.18
CA ALA A 114 -3.12 12.32 45.29
C ALA A 114 -2.68 13.63 45.96
N VAL A 115 -2.30 14.65 45.18
CA VAL A 115 -1.93 15.98 45.69
C VAL A 115 -3.09 16.63 46.42
N HIS A 116 -4.29 16.66 45.83
CA HIS A 116 -5.47 17.21 46.49
C HIS A 116 -5.87 16.46 47.77
N THR A 117 -5.64 15.15 47.80
CA THR A 117 -5.85 14.35 49.01
C THR A 117 -4.90 14.80 50.11
N ILE A 118 -3.59 14.93 49.83
CA ILE A 118 -2.59 15.42 50.77
C ILE A 118 -2.95 16.84 51.26
N ASP A 119 -3.28 17.74 50.35
CA ASP A 119 -3.62 19.13 50.68
C ASP A 119 -4.87 19.22 51.54
N GLY A 120 -5.88 18.39 51.30
CA GLY A 120 -7.07 18.44 52.13
C GLY A 120 -6.94 17.71 53.48
N PHE A 121 -5.97 16.81 53.64
CA PHE A 121 -5.55 16.37 54.98
C PHE A 121 -4.77 17.47 55.72
N ARG A 122 -4.00 18.30 55.00
CA ARG A 122 -3.24 19.43 55.56
C ARG A 122 -4.15 20.61 55.96
N ASN A 123 -5.19 20.89 55.18
CA ASN A 123 -6.15 21.98 55.40
C ASN A 123 -7.61 21.47 55.40
N PRO A 124 -8.06 20.77 56.47
CA PRO A 124 -9.37 20.10 56.49
C PRO A 124 -10.57 21.05 56.41
N GLN A 125 -10.44 22.29 56.89
CA GLN A 125 -11.54 23.27 56.88
C GLN A 125 -11.93 23.76 55.48
N GLN A 126 -11.00 23.80 54.53
CA GLN A 126 -11.25 24.31 53.18
C GLN A 126 -11.47 23.19 52.14
N HIS A 127 -10.92 22.00 52.36
CA HIS A 127 -10.92 20.91 51.38
C HIS A 127 -11.56 19.60 51.88
N GLY A 128 -12.21 19.59 53.05
CA GLY A 128 -12.83 18.39 53.63
C GLY A 128 -13.88 17.71 52.75
N THR A 129 -14.62 18.47 51.92
CA THR A 129 -15.58 17.91 50.95
C THR A 129 -14.89 17.10 49.85
N HIS A 130 -13.70 17.51 49.41
CA HIS A 130 -12.92 16.80 48.38
C HIS A 130 -12.39 15.47 48.90
N LEU A 131 -11.94 15.42 50.16
CA LEU A 131 -11.51 14.18 50.83
C LEU A 131 -12.65 13.17 50.90
N ARG A 132 -13.87 13.63 51.21
CA ARG A 132 -15.03 12.75 51.34
C ARG A 132 -15.46 12.18 49.98
N ASN A 133 -15.33 12.96 48.90
CA ASN A 133 -15.63 12.51 47.54
C ASN A 133 -14.58 11.55 46.96
N HIS A 134 -13.30 11.67 47.37
CA HIS A 134 -12.20 10.84 46.88
C HIS A 134 -11.67 9.85 47.92
N ALA A 135 -12.44 9.54 48.97
CA ALA A 135 -12.00 8.64 50.05
C ALA A 135 -11.65 7.23 49.56
N ASN A 136 -12.29 6.77 48.48
CA ASN A 136 -12.04 5.46 47.87
C ASN A 136 -10.86 5.45 46.90
N PHE A 137 -10.33 6.62 46.50
CA PHE A 137 -9.27 6.72 45.50
C PHE A 137 -8.04 5.87 45.82
N PRO A 138 -7.48 5.86 47.05
CA PRO A 138 -6.32 5.03 47.35
C PRO A 138 -6.59 3.53 47.12
N LEU A 139 -7.76 3.03 47.53
CA LEU A 139 -8.14 1.63 47.36
C LEU A 139 -8.31 1.28 45.88
N GLU A 140 -9.00 2.13 45.12
CA GLU A 140 -9.20 1.95 43.67
C GLU A 140 -7.87 1.99 42.90
N PHE A 141 -6.98 2.93 43.26
CA PHE A 141 -5.64 3.05 42.69
C PHE A 141 -4.83 1.76 42.90
N PHE A 142 -4.68 1.31 44.15
CA PHE A 142 -3.88 0.12 44.45
C PHE A 142 -4.52 -1.17 43.88
N THR A 143 -5.84 -1.25 43.84
CA THR A 143 -6.55 -2.37 43.19
C THR A 143 -6.23 -2.40 41.70
N ARG A 144 -6.32 -1.25 41.00
CA ARG A 144 -5.97 -1.14 39.59
C ARG A 144 -4.51 -1.49 39.32
N ILE A 145 -3.57 -1.00 40.12
CA ILE A 145 -2.14 -1.34 40.00
C ILE A 145 -1.92 -2.85 40.20
N THR A 146 -2.57 -3.45 41.19
CA THR A 146 -2.46 -4.89 41.46
C THR A 146 -2.98 -5.72 40.28
N ASP A 147 -4.10 -5.31 39.68
CA ASP A 147 -4.65 -5.96 38.49
C ASP A 147 -3.73 -5.82 37.27
N GLN A 148 -3.13 -4.64 37.08
CA GLN A 148 -2.14 -4.42 36.02
C GLN A 148 -0.91 -5.31 36.21
N MET A 149 -0.39 -5.41 37.43
CA MET A 149 0.75 -6.27 37.74
C MET A 149 0.41 -7.75 37.52
N ARG A 150 -0.78 -8.21 37.91
CA ARG A 150 -1.24 -9.58 37.66
C ARG A 150 -1.25 -9.91 36.16
N LYS A 151 -1.83 -9.03 35.34
CA LYS A 151 -1.85 -9.19 33.87
C LYS A 151 -0.44 -9.21 33.28
N ARG A 152 0.46 -8.35 33.79
CA ARG A 152 1.86 -8.30 33.36
C ARG A 152 2.61 -9.60 33.67
N LEU A 153 2.42 -10.16 34.87
CA LEU A 153 3.01 -11.45 35.26
C LEU A 153 2.49 -12.59 34.38
N GLN A 154 1.20 -12.59 34.04
CA GLN A 154 0.64 -13.57 33.12
C GLN A 154 1.28 -13.48 31.73
N SER A 155 1.41 -12.26 31.19
CA SER A 155 2.08 -12.05 29.90
C SER A 155 3.56 -12.47 29.94
N TYR A 156 4.27 -12.24 31.06
CA TYR A 156 5.64 -12.71 31.25
C TYR A 156 5.74 -14.23 31.26
N LYS A 157 4.84 -14.91 31.98
CA LYS A 157 4.76 -16.37 31.96
C LYS A 157 4.53 -16.89 30.54
N GLU A 158 3.53 -16.37 29.84
CA GLU A 158 3.23 -16.76 28.46
C GLU A 158 4.41 -16.53 27.52
N THR A 159 5.14 -15.43 27.71
CA THR A 159 6.34 -15.11 26.92
C THR A 159 7.48 -16.09 27.21
N ILE A 160 7.72 -16.43 28.48
CA ILE A 160 8.72 -17.44 28.88
C ILE A 160 8.38 -18.80 28.25
N GLU A 161 7.13 -19.26 28.36
CA GLU A 161 6.70 -20.52 27.75
C GLU A 161 6.84 -20.51 26.21
N GLN A 162 6.66 -19.36 25.56
CA GLN A 162 6.90 -19.21 24.12
C GLN A 162 8.39 -19.28 23.80
N VAL A 163 9.26 -18.65 24.61
CA VAL A 163 10.71 -18.71 24.45
C VAL A 163 11.20 -20.14 24.61
N GLU A 164 10.74 -20.87 25.63
CA GLU A 164 11.10 -22.27 25.88
C GLU A 164 10.68 -23.17 24.71
N ARG A 165 9.45 -22.99 24.20
CA ARG A 165 8.98 -23.71 23.00
C ARG A 165 9.85 -23.42 21.79
N LYS A 166 10.16 -22.15 21.53
CA LYS A 166 11.02 -21.75 20.40
C LYS A 166 12.44 -22.30 20.53
N LEU A 167 13.00 -22.31 21.74
CA LEU A 167 14.34 -22.84 21.99
C LEU A 167 14.37 -24.36 21.78
N THR A 168 13.35 -25.08 22.26
CA THR A 168 13.20 -26.52 22.04
C THR A 168 13.07 -26.84 20.55
N SER A 169 12.23 -26.08 19.84
CA SER A 169 12.08 -26.23 18.38
C SER A 169 13.38 -25.94 17.64
N ALA A 170 14.11 -24.88 18.01
CA ALA A 170 15.39 -24.52 17.41
C ALA A 170 16.47 -25.58 17.63
N ALA A 171 16.51 -26.20 18.81
CA ALA A 171 17.41 -27.31 19.11
C ALA A 171 17.09 -28.58 18.29
N GLN A 172 15.83 -28.74 17.85
CA GLN A 172 15.35 -29.86 17.05
C GLN A 172 15.34 -29.59 15.53
N GLN A 173 15.69 -28.36 15.11
CA GLN A 173 15.45 -27.87 13.75
C GLN A 173 16.51 -28.37 12.75
N VAL A 174 16.46 -29.66 12.41
CA VAL A 174 17.47 -30.25 11.53
C VAL A 174 17.17 -30.06 10.05
N GLN A 175 15.94 -29.95 9.53
CA GLN A 175 15.72 -29.68 8.09
C GLN A 175 14.36 -28.99 7.80
N HIS A 176 14.38 -27.75 7.32
CA HIS A 176 13.22 -27.19 6.61
C HIS A 176 13.15 -27.77 5.20
N THR A 177 12.25 -28.71 4.96
CA THR A 177 12.00 -29.21 3.61
C THR A 177 11.12 -28.21 2.84
N PRO A 178 11.37 -27.96 1.53
CA PRO A 178 10.52 -27.09 0.72
C PRO A 178 9.03 -27.50 0.71
N HIS A 179 8.76 -28.80 0.87
CA HIS A 179 7.40 -29.33 1.05
C HIS A 179 6.74 -28.85 2.35
N GLY A 180 7.51 -28.76 3.46
CA GLY A 180 7.00 -28.24 4.73
C GLY A 180 6.60 -26.77 4.64
N ILE A 181 7.28 -25.97 3.83
CA ILE A 181 6.92 -24.56 3.59
C ILE A 181 5.58 -24.46 2.86
N SER A 182 5.40 -25.25 1.79
CA SER A 182 4.16 -25.24 1.01
C SER A 182 2.95 -25.69 1.84
N ALA A 183 3.09 -26.80 2.58
CA ALA A 183 2.05 -27.27 3.50
C ALA A 183 1.74 -26.25 4.62
N THR A 184 2.76 -25.56 5.14
CA THR A 184 2.57 -24.50 6.13
C THR A 184 1.81 -23.31 5.53
N LEU A 185 2.14 -22.91 4.30
CA LEU A 185 1.46 -21.81 3.61
C LEU A 185 -0.01 -22.16 3.33
N GLU A 186 -0.30 -23.39 2.91
CA GLU A 186 -1.67 -23.87 2.73
C GLU A 186 -2.46 -23.85 4.06
N ALA A 187 -1.85 -24.33 5.15
CA ALA A 187 -2.47 -24.30 6.48
C ALA A 187 -2.68 -22.87 7.00
N GLN A 188 -1.73 -21.96 6.76
CA GLN A 188 -1.85 -20.55 7.09
C GLN A 188 -2.98 -19.89 6.29
N ASN A 189 -3.06 -20.15 4.98
CA ASN A 189 -4.13 -19.64 4.13
C ASN A 189 -5.51 -20.15 4.61
N ALA A 190 -5.64 -21.45 4.88
CA ALA A 190 -6.88 -22.02 5.43
C ALA A 190 -7.29 -21.36 6.75
N SER A 191 -6.31 -21.10 7.64
CA SER A 191 -6.54 -20.39 8.90
C SER A 191 -6.96 -18.94 8.67
N PHE A 192 -6.37 -18.26 7.68
CA PHE A 192 -6.70 -16.89 7.31
C PHE A 192 -8.13 -16.78 6.76
N ILE A 193 -8.54 -17.69 5.88
CA ILE A 193 -9.91 -17.75 5.35
C ILE A 193 -10.91 -18.05 6.48
N ALA A 194 -10.60 -18.98 7.38
CA ALA A 194 -11.46 -19.27 8.52
C ALA A 194 -11.62 -18.05 9.44
N LEU A 195 -10.53 -17.30 9.68
CA LEU A 195 -10.57 -16.06 10.46
C LEU A 195 -11.38 -14.98 9.72
N ALA A 196 -11.19 -14.80 8.42
CA ALA A 196 -11.95 -13.85 7.60
C ALA A 196 -13.45 -14.16 7.65
N ASN A 197 -13.85 -15.43 7.55
CA ASN A 197 -15.25 -15.84 7.67
C ASN A 197 -15.83 -15.53 9.06
N LYS A 198 -15.08 -15.79 10.13
CA LYS A 198 -15.50 -15.44 11.50
C LYS A 198 -15.63 -13.92 11.68
N THR A 199 -14.68 -13.14 11.16
CA THR A 199 -14.73 -11.68 11.20
C THR A 199 -15.91 -11.14 10.39
N ALA A 200 -16.18 -11.69 9.21
CA ALA A 200 -17.33 -11.31 8.39
C ALA A 200 -18.67 -11.66 9.06
N ALA A 201 -18.76 -12.82 9.72
CA ALA A 201 -19.94 -13.19 10.50
C ALA A 201 -20.17 -12.23 11.67
N LEU A 202 -19.10 -11.88 12.40
CA LEU A 202 -19.16 -10.92 13.50
C LEU A 202 -19.54 -9.51 13.01
N ASP A 203 -19.01 -9.06 11.88
CA ASP A 203 -19.42 -7.79 11.27
C ASP A 203 -20.90 -7.83 10.87
N ALA A 204 -21.37 -8.90 10.24
CA ALA A 204 -22.78 -9.05 9.88
C ALA A 204 -23.70 -8.99 11.11
N ASP A 205 -23.32 -9.63 12.22
CA ASP A 205 -24.07 -9.58 13.46
C ASP A 205 -24.02 -8.19 14.11
N LEU A 206 -22.89 -7.49 14.03
CA LEU A 206 -22.75 -6.11 14.47
C LEU A 206 -23.60 -5.15 13.63
N GLN A 207 -23.68 -5.33 12.32
CA GLN A 207 -24.56 -4.55 11.44
C GLN A 207 -26.04 -4.80 11.76
N LYS A 208 -26.45 -6.04 12.02
CA LYS A 208 -27.81 -6.36 12.48
C LYS A 208 -28.11 -5.65 13.80
N LEU A 209 -27.19 -5.70 14.76
CA LEU A 209 -27.36 -5.05 16.06
C LEU A 209 -27.49 -3.54 15.92
N LYS A 210 -26.65 -2.91 15.08
CA LYS A 210 -26.76 -1.49 14.74
C LYS A 210 -28.10 -1.16 14.13
N ALA A 211 -28.58 -1.94 13.15
CA ALA A 211 -29.88 -1.71 12.52
C ALA A 211 -31.03 -1.78 13.53
N LEU A 212 -31.04 -2.80 14.41
CA LEU A 212 -32.02 -2.93 15.48
C LEU A 212 -31.98 -1.74 16.46
N TYR A 213 -30.77 -1.34 16.87
CA TYR A 213 -30.61 -0.19 17.74
C TYR A 213 -31.09 1.10 17.08
N THR A 214 -30.75 1.34 15.81
CA THR A 214 -31.20 2.51 15.06
C THR A 214 -32.73 2.53 14.91
N GLN A 215 -33.37 1.38 14.72
CA GLN A 215 -34.82 1.27 14.71
C GLN A 215 -35.44 1.63 16.07
N LEU A 216 -34.90 1.08 17.17
CA LEU A 216 -35.35 1.40 18.53
C LEU A 216 -35.12 2.88 18.88
N TRP A 217 -33.98 3.43 18.47
CA TRP A 217 -33.64 4.84 18.63
C TRP A 217 -34.64 5.76 17.92
N ARG A 218 -34.97 5.45 16.66
CA ARG A 218 -35.99 6.16 15.88
C ARG A 218 -37.37 6.09 16.54
N ALA A 219 -37.76 4.91 17.03
CA ALA A 219 -39.04 4.72 17.71
C ALA A 219 -39.14 5.52 19.02
N LYS A 220 -38.04 5.62 19.78
CA LYS A 220 -38.03 6.31 21.08
C LYS A 220 -37.85 7.83 20.96
N THR A 221 -37.03 8.29 20.02
CA THR A 221 -36.63 9.70 19.91
C THR A 221 -37.38 10.43 18.79
N GLY A 222 -38.07 9.71 17.90
CA GLY A 222 -38.75 10.28 16.72
C GLY A 222 -37.81 10.86 15.66
N SER A 223 -36.49 10.80 15.90
CA SER A 223 -35.46 11.36 15.02
C SER A 223 -35.02 10.33 13.99
N MET A 224 -35.03 10.68 12.70
CA MET A 224 -34.52 9.83 11.61
C MET A 224 -32.98 9.73 11.57
N ARG A 225 -32.28 10.52 12.39
CA ARG A 225 -30.82 10.56 12.49
C ARG A 225 -30.25 9.20 12.90
N ASP A 226 -29.22 8.76 12.19
CA ASP A 226 -28.48 7.55 12.54
C ASP A 226 -27.62 7.81 13.78
N PRO A 227 -27.85 7.10 14.89
CA PRO A 227 -27.06 7.26 16.11
C PRO A 227 -25.59 6.84 15.96
N PHE A 228 -25.21 6.16 14.87
CA PHE A 228 -23.83 5.70 14.61
C PHE A 228 -23.05 6.55 13.60
N ASN A 229 -23.63 7.64 13.09
CA ASN A 229 -22.93 8.49 12.12
C ASN A 229 -21.85 9.34 12.82
N GLN A 230 -20.57 9.05 12.54
CA GLN A 230 -19.42 9.67 13.20
C GLN A 230 -19.27 11.18 12.94
N LEU A 231 -19.84 11.69 11.84
CA LEU A 231 -19.85 13.13 11.54
C LEU A 231 -20.63 13.95 12.58
N ASP A 232 -21.49 13.30 13.36
CA ASP A 232 -22.42 13.96 14.28
C ASP A 232 -22.16 13.57 15.75
N HIS A 233 -21.17 12.71 16.01
CA HIS A 233 -20.47 12.71 17.29
C HIS A 233 -19.62 13.97 17.29
N GLY A 234 -20.19 15.05 17.81
CA GLY A 234 -19.56 16.36 17.82
C GLY A 234 -18.06 16.27 18.08
N SER A 235 -17.29 16.76 17.10
CA SER A 235 -16.11 17.61 17.28
C SER A 235 -15.91 18.08 18.73
N GLY A 236 -15.47 17.16 19.57
CA GLY A 236 -15.15 17.35 20.99
C GLY A 236 -13.92 16.52 21.38
N GLY A 237 -13.20 15.99 20.39
CA GLY A 237 -11.90 15.36 20.51
C GLY A 237 -10.98 15.96 19.47
N GLU A 238 -10.55 17.20 19.73
CA GLU A 238 -9.21 17.72 19.44
C GLU A 238 -8.38 16.92 18.41
N PHE A 239 -8.67 17.06 17.11
CA PHE A 239 -7.75 16.91 15.96
C PHE A 239 -8.57 16.97 14.65
N GLY A 240 -8.85 18.17 14.16
CA GLY A 240 -9.64 18.38 12.94
C GLY A 240 -9.62 19.81 12.46
N GLY A 241 -8.42 20.41 12.40
CA GLY A 241 -8.24 21.82 12.05
C GLY A 241 -7.00 22.04 11.18
N VAL A 242 -6.84 21.26 10.11
CA VAL A 242 -5.81 21.50 9.07
C VAL A 242 -6.27 20.95 7.73
N GLU A 243 -7.40 21.42 7.18
CA GLU A 243 -7.68 21.17 5.75
C GLU A 243 -8.69 22.12 5.06
N SER A 244 -8.91 23.34 5.58
CA SER A 244 -9.83 24.30 4.94
C SER A 244 -9.24 25.69 4.70
N LEU A 245 -7.93 25.77 4.40
CA LEU A 245 -7.25 27.03 4.07
C LEU A 245 -6.67 27.09 2.64
N TYR A 246 -6.99 26.14 1.77
CA TYR A 246 -6.67 26.23 0.33
C TYR A 246 -7.87 25.87 -0.54
N GLY A 247 -8.59 26.91 -0.94
CA GLY A 247 -9.73 26.86 -1.87
C GLY A 247 -10.53 28.15 -1.66
N GLY A 248 -10.10 29.30 -2.18
CA GLY A 248 -9.91 29.53 -3.60
C GLY A 248 -11.21 30.04 -4.21
N LYS A 249 -11.55 31.30 -3.92
CA LYS A 249 -12.12 32.29 -4.85
C LYS A 249 -11.82 33.68 -4.31
#